data_AF-A0A847ZSG1-F1
#
_entry.id   AF-A0A847ZSG1-F1
#
_cell.length_a   1.000
_cell.length_b   1.000
_cell.length_c   1.000
_cell.angle_alpha   90.00
_cell.angle_beta   90.00
_cell.angle_gamma   90.00
#
_symmetry.space_group_name_H-M   'P 1'
#
loop_
_entity.id
_entity.type
_entity.pdbx_description
1 polymer ?
#
loop_
_entity_poly.entity_id
_entity_poly.type
_entity_poly.pdbx_seq_one_letter_code
_entity_poly.pdbx_strand_id
1 'polypeptide(L)'
;MNMLRHTNAQLAVLLVVLFIVFSLGVDRFFSIESAWSMAIQVSGLGILSLAMMITLLKGGINLSLIATTNLCSLTMAYVMNLLTPGAEGLTLTGGIVVALGCGAIVAAVIGALNGYVIAYLHVSPILATLGTMTLVKGIAVG
;
A
#
# COMPACT_ATOMS: atom_id res chain seq x y z
N MET A 1 -17.64 6.06 -31.88
CA MET A 1 -17.31 7.32 -31.15
C MET A 1 -18.43 7.82 -30.24
N ASN A 2 -19.73 7.68 -30.58
CA ASN A 2 -20.83 8.12 -29.70
C ASN A 2 -20.96 7.30 -28.39
N MET A 3 -20.66 5.99 -28.43
CA MET A 3 -20.78 5.12 -27.24
C MET A 3 -19.84 5.54 -26.10
N LEU A 4 -18.60 5.97 -26.41
CA LEU A 4 -17.63 6.49 -25.42
C LEU A 4 -18.09 7.82 -24.80
N ARG A 5 -18.78 8.68 -25.57
CA ARG A 5 -19.31 9.96 -25.03
C ARG A 5 -20.45 9.71 -24.04
N HIS A 6 -21.30 8.71 -24.29
CA HIS A 6 -22.35 8.32 -23.36
C HIS A 6 -21.78 7.71 -22.08
N THR A 7 -20.77 6.83 -22.17
CA THR A 7 -20.11 6.25 -20.98
C THR A 7 -19.41 7.33 -20.14
N ASN A 8 -18.66 8.24 -20.77
CA ASN A 8 -18.00 9.33 -20.04
C ASN A 8 -19.01 10.28 -19.38
N ALA A 9 -20.13 10.57 -20.05
CA ALA A 9 -21.21 11.35 -19.46
C ALA A 9 -21.86 10.63 -18.27
N GLN A 10 -22.10 9.32 -18.37
CA GLN A 10 -22.63 8.51 -17.27
C GLN A 10 -21.68 8.49 -16.07
N LEU A 11 -20.37 8.35 -16.30
CA LEU A 11 -19.35 8.41 -15.25
C LEU A 11 -19.28 9.80 -14.60
N ALA A 12 -19.38 10.87 -15.39
CA ALA A 12 -19.39 12.23 -14.87
C ALA A 12 -20.65 12.49 -14.01
N VAL A 13 -21.82 12.06 -14.48
CA VAL A 13 -23.07 12.16 -13.70
C VAL A 13 -22.96 11.34 -12.42
N LEU A 14 -22.46 10.11 -12.48
CA LEU A 14 -22.23 9.25 -11.31
C LEU A 14 -21.29 9.94 -10.29
N LEU A 15 -20.22 10.57 -10.76
CA LEU A 15 -19.27 11.30 -9.92
C LEU A 15 -19.94 12.47 -9.20
N VAL A 16 -20.75 13.27 -9.91
CA VAL A 16 -21.50 14.39 -9.31
C VAL A 16 -22.50 13.88 -8.28
N VAL A 17 -23.22 12.81 -8.57
CA VAL A 17 -24.18 12.20 -7.62
C VAL A 17 -23.46 11.69 -6.38
N LEU A 18 -22.37 10.93 -6.53
CA LEU A 18 -21.56 10.45 -5.40
C LEU A 18 -21.00 11.61 -4.57
N PHE A 19 -20.54 12.67 -5.22
CA PHE A 19 -20.02 13.85 -4.55
C PHE A 19 -21.08 14.53 -3.67
N ILE A 20 -22.30 14.72 -4.18
CA ILE A 20 -23.41 15.32 -3.40
C ILE A 20 -23.80 14.40 -2.24
N VAL A 21 -23.94 13.09 -2.49
CA VAL A 21 -24.35 12.13 -1.46
C VAL A 21 -23.33 12.06 -0.32
N PHE A 22 -22.04 11.95 -0.63
CA PHE A 22 -21.00 11.92 0.41
C PHE A 22 -20.78 13.27 1.08
N SER A 23 -20.96 14.38 0.36
CA SER A 23 -20.92 15.72 0.94
C SER A 23 -22.00 15.92 2.00
N LEU A 24 -23.19 15.35 1.82
CA LEU A 24 -24.32 15.54 2.74
C LEU A 24 -24.39 14.44 3.81
N GLY A 25 -23.88 13.24 3.50
CA GLY A 25 -23.95 12.07 4.39
C GLY A 25 -22.75 11.86 5.29
N VAL A 26 -21.63 12.56 5.09
CA VAL A 26 -20.40 12.40 5.88
C VAL A 26 -19.95 13.75 6.44
N ASP A 27 -20.07 13.93 7.75
CA ASP A 27 -19.80 15.19 8.47
C ASP A 27 -18.39 15.76 8.22
N ARG A 28 -17.42 14.89 7.91
CA ARG A 28 -16.01 15.27 7.67
C ARG A 28 -15.60 15.28 6.20
N PHE A 29 -16.51 15.09 5.24
CA PHE A 29 -16.15 14.98 3.83
C PHE A 29 -15.39 16.22 3.30
N PHE A 30 -15.84 17.42 3.68
CA PHE A 30 -15.20 18.69 3.34
C PHE A 30 -14.14 19.16 4.35
N SER A 31 -13.79 18.33 5.34
CA SER A 31 -12.78 18.70 6.31
C SER A 31 -11.40 18.76 5.65
N ILE A 32 -10.62 19.78 6.02
CA ILE A 32 -9.21 19.90 5.62
C ILE A 32 -8.40 18.67 6.07
N GLU A 33 -8.77 18.04 7.18
CA GLU A 33 -8.13 16.83 7.68
C GLU A 33 -8.30 15.66 6.71
N SER A 34 -9.53 15.46 6.20
CA SER A 34 -9.83 14.39 5.25
C SER A 34 -9.10 14.61 3.92
N ALA A 35 -9.11 15.84 3.41
CA ALA A 35 -8.34 16.20 2.21
C ALA A 35 -6.83 16.00 2.40
N TRP A 36 -6.30 16.37 3.57
CA TRP A 36 -4.89 16.19 3.91
C TRP A 36 -4.50 14.72 4.03
N SER A 37 -5.31 13.90 4.71
CA SER A 37 -5.09 12.44 4.79
C SER A 37 -5.12 11.79 3.41
N MET A 38 -6.06 12.19 2.54
CA MET A 38 -6.10 11.69 1.16
C MET A 38 -4.86 12.11 0.36
N ALA A 39 -4.40 13.36 0.51
CA ALA A 39 -3.20 13.84 -0.18
C ALA A 39 -1.95 13.04 0.21
N ILE A 40 -1.76 12.75 1.51
CA ILE A 40 -0.65 11.91 2.00
C ILE A 40 -0.76 10.48 1.45
N GLN A 41 -1.96 9.89 1.42
CA GLN A 41 -2.15 8.52 0.93
C GLN A 41 -1.89 8.40 -0.57
N VAL A 42 -2.40 9.33 -1.37
CA VAL A 42 -2.17 9.37 -2.83
C VAL A 42 -0.68 9.58 -3.12
N SER A 43 0.00 10.44 -2.37
CA SER A 43 1.45 10.62 -2.47
C SER A 43 2.22 9.32 -2.18
N GLY A 44 1.85 8.61 -1.11
CA GLY A 44 2.42 7.30 -0.77
C GLY A 44 2.24 6.27 -1.88
N LEU A 45 1.03 6.17 -2.45
CA LEU A 45 0.77 5.32 -3.62
C LEU A 45 1.57 5.75 -4.85
N GLY A 46 1.80 7.06 -5.02
CA GLY A 46 2.65 7.60 -6.08
C GLY A 46 4.09 7.09 -6.00
N ILE A 47 4.70 7.08 -4.82
CA ILE A 47 6.06 6.53 -4.62
C ILE A 47 6.07 5.02 -4.89
N LEU A 48 5.07 4.28 -4.41
CA LEU A 48 4.95 2.85 -4.68
C LEU A 48 4.76 2.54 -6.17
N SER A 49 4.10 3.43 -6.93
CA SER A 49 3.98 3.28 -8.38
C SER A 49 5.34 3.32 -9.10
N LEU A 50 6.28 4.15 -8.62
CA LEU A 50 7.64 4.20 -9.15
C LEU A 50 8.40 2.90 -8.87
N ALA A 51 8.21 2.32 -7.68
CA ALA A 51 8.76 1.01 -7.36
C ALA A 51 8.16 -0.09 -8.27
N MET A 52 6.85 -0.04 -8.54
CA MET A 52 6.18 -0.97 -9.44
C MET A 52 6.66 -0.84 -10.89
N MET A 53 7.01 0.37 -11.35
CA MET A 53 7.58 0.61 -12.68
C MET A 53 8.78 -0.28 -12.97
N ILE A 54 9.66 -0.51 -12.00
CA ILE A 54 10.86 -1.36 -12.15
C ILE A 54 10.46 -2.79 -12.53
N THR A 55 9.42 -3.33 -11.89
CA THR A 55 8.91 -4.68 -12.20
C THR A 55 8.19 -4.73 -13.55
N LEU A 56 7.51 -3.64 -13.91
CA LEU A 56 6.80 -3.49 -15.19
C LEU A 56 7.77 -3.46 -16.37
N LEU A 57 8.92 -2.80 -16.23
CA LEU A 57 10.00 -2.81 -17.24
C LEU A 57 10.56 -4.22 -17.49
N LYS A 58 10.48 -5.12 -16.50
CA LYS A 58 10.86 -6.53 -16.62
C LYS A 58 9.72 -7.42 -17.16
N GLY A 59 8.59 -6.83 -17.55
CA GLY A 59 7.41 -7.56 -18.06
C GLY A 59 6.53 -8.19 -16.98
N GLY A 60 6.71 -7.84 -15.71
CA GLY A 60 5.93 -8.36 -14.59
C GLY A 60 5.12 -7.28 -13.86
N ILE A 61 4.12 -7.69 -13.08
CA ILE A 61 3.40 -6.81 -12.16
C ILE A 61 3.57 -7.36 -10.75
N ASN A 62 3.92 -6.51 -9.79
CA ASN A 62 4.02 -6.89 -8.37
C ASN A 62 2.78 -6.48 -7.58
N LEU A 63 1.75 -7.32 -7.57
CA LEU A 63 0.53 -7.04 -6.80
C LEU A 63 0.75 -7.11 -5.27
N SER A 64 1.72 -7.90 -4.82
CA SER A 64 2.07 -8.01 -3.39
C SER A 64 2.77 -6.79 -2.82
N LEU A 65 3.16 -5.81 -3.64
CA LEU A 65 3.89 -4.62 -3.20
C LEU A 65 3.15 -3.88 -2.07
N ILE A 66 1.88 -3.57 -2.28
CA ILE A 66 1.06 -2.82 -1.30
C ILE A 66 0.85 -3.64 -0.03
N ALA A 67 0.59 -4.94 -0.16
CA ALA A 67 0.43 -5.83 0.98
C ALA A 67 1.73 -5.92 1.81
N THR A 68 2.88 -5.97 1.14
CA THR A 68 4.20 -5.97 1.79
C THR A 68 4.44 -4.68 2.54
N THR A 69 4.16 -3.52 1.93
CA THR A 69 4.28 -2.22 2.60
C THR A 69 3.41 -2.15 3.85
N ASN A 70 2.16 -2.62 3.78
CA ASN A 70 1.26 -2.65 4.93
C ASN A 70 1.81 -3.54 6.05
N LEU A 71 2.32 -4.73 5.72
CA LEU A 71 2.92 -5.61 6.73
C LEU A 71 4.16 -4.96 7.35
N CYS A 72 5.04 -4.34 6.56
CA CYS A 72 6.18 -3.60 7.08
C CYS A 72 5.74 -2.48 8.03
N SER A 73 4.71 -1.69 7.66
CA SER A 73 4.16 -0.65 8.53
C SER A 73 3.61 -1.21 9.84
N LEU A 74 2.91 -2.35 9.80
CA LEU A 74 2.40 -3.02 10.99
C LEU A 74 3.53 -3.55 11.88
N THR A 75 4.55 -4.20 11.29
CA THR A 75 5.73 -4.69 12.01
C THR A 75 6.49 -3.52 12.66
N MET A 76 6.70 -2.43 11.94
CA MET A 76 7.34 -1.22 12.48
C MET A 76 6.54 -0.64 13.65
N ALA A 77 5.21 -0.51 13.50
CA ALA A 77 4.35 -0.01 14.56
C ALA A 77 4.37 -0.93 15.80
N TYR A 78 4.36 -2.24 15.60
CA TYR A 78 4.42 -3.23 16.68
C TYR A 78 5.74 -3.16 17.44
N VAL A 79 6.87 -3.12 16.72
CA VAL A 79 8.22 -2.99 17.30
C VAL A 79 8.34 -1.67 18.07
N MET A 80 7.87 -0.56 17.51
CA MET A 80 7.85 0.74 18.20
C MET A 80 7.02 0.71 19.48
N ASN A 81 5.86 0.05 19.47
CA ASN A 81 5.00 -0.05 20.64
C ASN A 81 5.65 -0.86 21.78
N LEU A 82 6.38 -1.93 21.44
CA LEU A 82 7.11 -2.78 22.39
C LEU A 82 8.34 -2.10 23.00
N LEU A 83 9.15 -1.46 22.15
CA LEU A 83 10.46 -0.92 22.56
C LEU A 83 10.38 0.48 23.17
N THR A 84 9.31 1.23 22.91
CA THR A 84 9.26 2.65 23.25
C THR A 84 7.89 3.10 23.81
N PRO A 85 7.31 2.43 24.82
CA PRO A 85 6.14 2.98 25.49
C PRO A 85 6.55 4.23 26.30
N GLY A 86 6.34 5.42 25.71
CA GLY A 86 6.58 6.70 26.35
C GLY A 86 8.04 7.12 26.49
N ALA A 87 8.96 6.60 25.66
CA ALA A 87 10.36 6.99 25.75
C ALA A 87 10.67 8.29 24.97
N GLU A 88 11.48 9.15 25.59
CA GLU A 88 11.94 10.42 25.04
C GLU A 88 13.45 10.39 24.79
N GLY A 89 13.93 11.12 23.77
CA GLY A 89 15.36 11.27 23.50
C GLY A 89 16.00 10.08 22.78
N LEU A 90 17.18 9.64 23.25
CA LEU A 90 18.05 8.70 22.53
C LEU A 90 17.44 7.29 22.35
N THR A 91 16.56 6.89 23.27
CA THR A 91 15.83 5.61 23.23
C THR A 91 14.78 5.57 22.13
N LEU A 92 14.16 6.72 21.80
CA LEU A 92 13.23 6.86 20.67
C LEU A 92 13.97 6.68 19.34
N THR A 93 15.11 7.34 19.17
CA THR A 93 15.92 7.22 17.95
C THR A 93 16.43 5.79 17.74
N GLY A 94 16.86 5.12 18.83
CA GLY A 94 17.23 3.70 18.78
C GLY A 94 16.06 2.79 18.37
N GLY A 95 14.87 3.01 18.95
CA GLY A 95 13.65 2.29 18.59
C GLY A 95 13.27 2.44 17.12
N ILE A 96 13.38 3.66 16.56
CA ILE A 96 13.09 3.92 15.15
C ILE A 96 14.03 3.15 14.23
N VAL A 97 15.33 3.13 14.52
CA VAL A 97 16.32 2.39 13.71
C VAL A 97 16.04 0.89 13.73
N VAL A 98 15.72 0.34 14.90
CA VAL A 98 15.35 -1.08 15.04
C VAL A 98 14.07 -1.39 14.27
N ALA A 99 13.04 -0.54 14.39
CA ALA A 99 11.79 -0.70 13.66
C ALA A 99 12.02 -0.69 12.14
N LEU A 100 12.77 0.29 11.62
CA LEU A 100 13.13 0.35 10.20
C LEU A 100 13.90 -0.90 9.76
N GLY A 101 14.82 -1.41 10.59
CA GLY A 101 15.54 -2.66 10.35
C GLY A 101 14.60 -3.86 10.23
N CYS A 102 13.67 -4.02 11.16
CA CYS A 102 12.67 -5.09 11.12
C CYS A 102 11.77 -4.98 9.88
N GLY A 103 11.29 -3.77 9.55
CA GLY A 103 10.51 -3.53 8.34
C GLY A 103 11.28 -3.88 7.06
N ALA A 104 12.57 -3.52 6.99
CA ALA A 104 13.43 -3.84 5.86
C ALA A 104 13.66 -5.36 5.71
N ILE A 105 13.82 -6.08 6.82
CA ILE A 105 13.95 -7.55 6.81
C ILE A 105 12.67 -8.18 6.25
N VAL A 106 11.49 -7.76 6.71
CA VAL A 106 10.20 -8.27 6.21
C VAL A 106 10.06 -8.03 4.70
N ALA A 107 10.40 -6.82 4.24
CA ALA A 107 10.37 -6.49 2.81
C ALA A 107 11.36 -7.37 2.00
N ALA A 108 12.56 -7.60 2.52
CA ALA A 108 13.58 -8.42 1.86
C ALA A 108 13.13 -9.89 1.76
N VAL A 109 12.53 -10.45 2.82
CA VAL A 109 12.02 -11.83 2.83
C VAL A 109 10.92 -12.01 1.79
N ILE A 110 9.95 -11.09 1.75
CA ILE A 110 8.83 -11.18 0.78
C ILE A 110 9.34 -10.93 -0.65
N GLY A 111 10.26 -9.99 -0.83
CA GLY A 111 10.90 -9.72 -2.12
C GLY A 111 11.68 -10.93 -2.64
N ALA A 112 12.47 -11.58 -1.78
CA ALA A 112 13.20 -12.80 -2.10
C ALA A 112 12.26 -13.96 -2.44
N LEU A 113 11.16 -14.12 -1.70
CA LEU A 113 10.15 -15.15 -1.99
C LEU A 113 9.53 -14.95 -3.38
N ASN A 114 9.08 -13.74 -3.70
CA ASN A 114 8.54 -13.43 -5.02
C ASN A 114 9.58 -13.63 -6.13
N GLY A 115 10.81 -13.16 -5.92
CA GLY A 115 11.92 -13.35 -6.86
C GLY A 115 12.24 -14.82 -7.08
N TYR A 116 12.26 -15.63 -6.02
CA TYR A 116 12.52 -17.06 -6.08
C TYR A 116 11.43 -17.80 -6.87
N VAL A 117 10.16 -17.53 -6.57
CA VAL A 117 9.02 -18.17 -7.25
C VAL A 117 9.04 -17.83 -8.75
N ILE A 118 9.33 -16.59 -9.11
CA ILE A 118 9.34 -16.17 -10.51
C ILE A 118 10.56 -16.74 -11.24
N ALA A 119 11.76 -16.68 -10.63
CA ALA A 119 13.01 -17.06 -11.28
C ALA A 119 13.21 -18.57 -11.41
N TYR A 120 12.79 -19.36 -10.40
CA TYR A 120 13.04 -20.81 -10.37
C TYR A 120 11.82 -21.63 -10.78
N LEU A 121 10.61 -21.24 -10.37
CA LEU A 121 9.39 -22.00 -10.66
C LEU A 121 8.73 -21.62 -11.99
N HIS A 122 9.26 -20.61 -12.70
CA HIS A 122 8.76 -20.14 -14.01
C HIS A 122 7.26 -19.82 -14.02
N VAL A 123 6.72 -19.41 -12.87
CA VAL A 123 5.31 -19.00 -12.72
C VAL A 123 5.14 -17.57 -13.21
N SER A 124 3.99 -17.26 -13.82
CA SER A 124 3.66 -15.89 -14.23
C SER A 124 3.76 -14.92 -13.04
N PRO A 125 4.45 -13.75 -13.19
CA PRO A 125 4.63 -12.77 -12.12
C PRO A 125 3.33 -12.31 -11.45
N ILE A 126 2.23 -12.22 -12.21
CA ILE A 126 0.92 -11.83 -11.69
C ILE A 126 0.40 -12.88 -10.71
N LEU A 127 0.46 -14.17 -11.07
CA LEU A 127 -0.03 -15.26 -10.22
C LEU A 127 0.83 -15.41 -8.96
N ALA A 128 2.15 -15.35 -9.11
CA ALA A 128 3.08 -15.42 -7.98
C ALA A 128 2.80 -14.30 -6.97
N THR A 129 2.68 -13.06 -7.45
CA THR A 129 2.50 -11.90 -6.57
C THR A 129 1.08 -11.78 -6.02
N LEU A 130 0.05 -12.31 -6.70
CA LEU A 130 -1.30 -12.43 -6.14
C LEU A 130 -1.36 -13.46 -4.99
N GLY A 131 -0.67 -14.60 -5.14
CA GLY A 131 -0.54 -15.61 -4.09
C GLY A 131 0.17 -15.04 -2.86
N THR A 132 1.34 -14.43 -3.05
CA THR A 132 2.07 -13.77 -1.97
C THR A 132 1.28 -12.63 -1.33
N MET A 133 0.53 -11.84 -2.11
CA MET A 133 -0.37 -10.81 -1.59
C MET A 133 -1.41 -11.39 -0.63
N THR A 134 -2.00 -12.53 -0.98
CA THR A 134 -3.02 -13.21 -0.15
C THR A 134 -2.40 -13.75 1.13
N LEU A 135 -1.23 -14.38 1.03
CA LEU A 135 -0.47 -14.88 2.18
C LEU A 135 -0.11 -13.74 3.15
N VAL A 136 0.46 -12.64 2.63
CA VAL A 136 0.90 -11.49 3.43
C VAL A 136 -0.31 -10.81 4.10
N LYS A 137 -1.43 -10.66 3.38
CA LYS A 137 -2.67 -10.15 3.97
C LYS A 137 -3.20 -11.06 5.08
N GLY A 138 -3.13 -12.37 4.90
CA GLY A 138 -3.51 -13.34 5.93
C GLY A 138 -2.68 -13.18 7.20
N ILE A 139 -1.35 -13.03 7.07
CA ILE A 139 -0.45 -12.78 8.21
C ILE A 139 -0.73 -11.44 8.88
N ALA A 140 -1.05 -10.40 8.10
CA ALA A 140 -1.29 -9.06 8.64
C ALA A 140 -2.61 -8.94 9.43
N VAL A 141 -3.58 -9.79 9.14
CA VAL A 141 -4.92 -9.78 9.79
C VAL A 141 -5.06 -10.86 10.87
N GLY A 142 -4.28 -11.94 10.77
CA GLY A 142 -4.32 -13.08 11.69
C GLY A 142 -3.63 -12.86 13.02
#